data_AF-A0A2T5FTS8-F1
#
_entry.id   AF-A0A2T5FTS8-F1
#
_cell.length_a   1.000
_cell.length_b   1.000
_cell.length_c   1.000
_cell.angle_alpha   90.00
_cell.angle_beta   90.00
_cell.angle_gamma   90.00
#
_symmetry.space_group_name_H-M   'P 1'
#
loop_
_entity.id
_entity.type
_entity.pdbx_description
1 polymer ?
#
loop_
_entity_poly.entity_id
_entity_poly.type
_entity_poly.pdbx_seq_one_letter_code
_entity_poly.pdbx_strand_id
1 'polypeptide(L)'
;MVEIVRLDAGAERPLLADDQPWLYVEQSDEGLFYGSGGSWKASGEWVGYGSLSENDVDLDCAVKAACEWADRYNVPTIWVFASK
;
A
#
# COMPACT_ATOMS: atom_id res chain seq x y z
N MET A 1 7.93 10.29 7.83
CA MET A 1 7.98 8.86 8.24
C MET A 1 6.58 8.33 8.07
N VAL A 2 6.42 7.32 7.22
CA VAL A 2 5.13 6.70 6.93
C VAL A 2 4.75 5.74 8.07
N GLU A 3 3.48 5.74 8.47
CA GLU A 3 2.96 4.79 9.45
C GLU A 3 2.62 3.45 8.77
N ILE A 4 3.02 2.33 9.38
CA ILE A 4 2.69 0.99 8.87
C ILE A 4 1.72 0.34 9.85
N VAL A 5 0.49 0.10 9.39
CA VAL A 5 -0.58 -0.55 10.16
C VAL A 5 -0.73 -1.98 9.65
N ARG A 6 -0.54 -2.98 10.51
CA ARG A 6 -0.68 -4.40 10.17
C ARG A 6 -2.03 -4.93 10.63
N LEU A 7 -2.76 -5.55 9.71
CA LEU A 7 -4.10 -6.08 9.89
C LEU A 7 -4.15 -7.53 9.37
N ASP A 8 -5.11 -8.31 9.88
CA ASP A 8 -5.38 -9.64 9.34
C ASP A 8 -5.85 -9.53 7.87
N ALA A 9 -5.54 -10.52 7.04
CA ALA A 9 -5.83 -10.51 5.60
C ALA A 9 -7.32 -10.23 5.26
N GLY A 10 -8.25 -10.67 6.12
CA GLY A 10 -9.69 -10.44 5.95
C GLY A 10 -10.25 -9.24 6.72
N ALA A 11 -9.40 -8.38 7.29
CA ALA A 11 -9.86 -7.21 8.03
C ALA A 11 -10.56 -6.19 7.11
N GLU A 12 -11.49 -5.44 7.68
CA GLU A 12 -12.16 -4.36 6.96
C GLU A 12 -11.14 -3.28 6.55
N ARG A 13 -11.23 -2.82 5.30
CA ARG A 13 -10.39 -1.73 4.80
C ARG A 13 -10.81 -0.42 5.46
N PRO A 14 -9.86 0.48 5.76
CA PRO A 14 -10.21 1.80 6.30
C PRO A 14 -11.11 2.55 5.32
N LEU A 15 -12.15 3.19 5.85
CA LEU A 15 -12.99 4.10 5.06
C LEU A 15 -12.23 5.42 4.88
N LEU A 16 -11.72 5.64 3.67
CA LEU A 16 -11.00 6.85 3.28
C LEU A 16 -11.85 7.63 2.28
N ALA A 17 -11.80 8.95 2.34
CA ALA A 17 -12.48 9.79 1.36
C ALA A 17 -11.81 9.70 -0.02
N ASP A 18 -12.55 9.98 -1.10
CA ASP A 18 -12.04 9.90 -2.48
C ASP A 18 -10.84 10.81 -2.75
N ASP A 19 -10.61 11.85 -1.94
CA ASP A 19 -9.52 12.81 -2.02
C ASP A 19 -8.36 12.51 -1.06
N GLN A 20 -8.47 11.44 -0.26
CA GLN A 20 -7.43 11.04 0.69
C GLN A 20 -6.46 10.04 0.07
N PRO A 21 -5.14 10.28 0.19
CA PRO A 21 -4.16 9.34 -0.32
C PRO A 21 -4.20 8.04 0.48
N TRP A 22 -4.02 6.93 -0.21
CA TRP A 22 -4.10 5.60 0.37
C TRP A 22 -3.09 4.63 -0.24
N LEU A 23 -2.66 3.65 0.54
CA LEU A 23 -1.73 2.63 0.10
C LEU A 23 -1.93 1.32 0.86
N TYR A 24 -2.18 0.25 0.12
CA TYR A 24 -2.36 -1.09 0.65
C TYR A 24 -1.24 -2.01 0.18
N VAL A 25 -0.78 -2.86 1.09
CA VAL A 25 0.02 -4.03 0.79
C VAL A 25 -0.79 -5.24 1.22
N GLU A 26 -0.97 -6.20 0.33
CA GLU A 26 -1.89 -7.33 0.53
C GLU A 26 -1.17 -8.64 0.24
N GLN A 27 -1.51 -9.67 1.01
CA GLN A 27 -1.09 -11.04 0.77
C GLN A 27 -2.11 -11.77 -0.11
N SER A 28 -1.66 -12.42 -1.17
CA SER A 28 -2.49 -13.30 -1.99
C SER A 28 -2.76 -14.65 -1.31
N ASP A 29 -3.72 -15.42 -1.82
CA ASP A 29 -3.98 -16.79 -1.37
C ASP A 29 -2.77 -17.73 -1.54
N GLU A 30 -1.83 -17.40 -2.43
CA GLU A 30 -0.58 -18.12 -2.65
C GLU A 30 0.54 -17.71 -1.69
N GLY A 31 0.27 -16.77 -0.78
CA GLY A 31 1.22 -16.26 0.20
C GLY A 31 2.19 -15.20 -0.32
N LEU A 32 2.00 -14.74 -1.57
CA LEU A 32 2.79 -13.67 -2.20
C LEU A 32 2.23 -12.29 -1.82
N PHE A 33 3.01 -11.23 -2.03
CA PHE A 33 2.61 -9.87 -1.65
C PHE A 33 2.49 -8.97 -2.87
N TYR A 34 1.53 -8.05 -2.84
CA TYR A 34 1.34 -7.04 -3.88
C TYR A 34 0.86 -5.73 -3.28
N GLY A 35 0.95 -4.66 -4.05
CA GLY A 35 0.68 -3.29 -3.58
C GLY A 35 -0.30 -2.55 -4.47
N SER A 36 -1.20 -1.78 -3.88
CA SER A 36 -2.10 -0.87 -4.60
C SER A 36 -2.27 0.44 -3.84
N GLY A 37 -2.49 1.54 -4.54
CA GLY A 37 -2.61 2.84 -3.90
C GLY A 37 -2.96 3.98 -4.83
N GLY A 38 -3.28 5.12 -4.23
CA GLY A 38 -3.64 6.34 -4.93
C GLY A 38 -3.19 7.57 -4.14
N SER A 39 -2.74 8.60 -4.86
CA SER A 39 -2.45 9.92 -4.30
C SER A 39 -2.60 10.99 -5.39
N TRP A 40 -2.34 12.25 -5.04
CA TRP A 40 -2.36 13.38 -5.94
C TRP A 40 -1.02 14.10 -5.89
N LYS A 41 -0.52 14.50 -7.05
CA LYS A 41 0.59 15.46 -7.14
C LYS A 41 0.13 16.82 -6.64
N ALA A 42 1.08 17.70 -6.30
CA ALA A 42 0.79 19.09 -5.97
C ALA A 42 0.06 19.85 -7.11
N SER A 43 0.17 19.37 -8.36
CA SER A 43 -0.57 19.89 -9.51
C SER A 43 -2.06 19.49 -9.55
N GLY A 44 -2.51 18.59 -8.66
CA GLY A 44 -3.85 18.01 -8.68
C GLY A 44 -4.02 16.80 -9.60
N GLU A 45 -2.96 16.35 -10.27
CA GLU A 45 -2.98 15.14 -11.09
C GLU A 45 -2.99 13.89 -10.20
N TRP A 46 -3.92 12.98 -10.44
CA TRP A 46 -4.01 11.69 -9.76
C TRP A 46 -2.87 10.76 -10.19
N VAL A 47 -2.32 10.01 -9.23
CA VAL A 47 -1.31 8.99 -9.46
C VAL A 47 -1.66 7.68 -8.76
N GLY A 48 -1.47 6.58 -9.48
CA GLY A 48 -1.66 5.24 -8.95
C GLY A 48 -0.35 4.60 -8.50
N TYR A 49 -0.45 3.76 -7.49
CA TYR A 49 0.55 2.76 -7.14
C TYR A 49 0.02 1.38 -7.53
N GLY A 50 0.87 0.60 -8.19
CA GLY A 50 0.63 -0.81 -8.47
C GLY A 50 1.95 -1.55 -8.42
N SER A 51 2.01 -2.58 -7.57
CA SER A 51 3.11 -3.52 -7.53
C SER A 51 2.59 -4.94 -7.68
N LEU A 52 3.36 -5.79 -8.36
CA LEU A 52 3.00 -7.16 -8.66
C LEU A 52 3.80 -8.12 -7.77
N SER A 53 3.17 -9.26 -7.44
CA SER A 53 3.78 -10.35 -6.68
C SER A 53 5.02 -10.96 -7.32
N GLU A 54 5.19 -10.79 -8.63
CA GLU A 54 6.40 -11.20 -9.35
C GLU A 54 7.63 -10.34 -8.99
N ASN A 55 7.42 -9.11 -8.53
CA ASN A 55 8.48 -8.19 -8.10
C ASN A 55 8.66 -8.17 -6.57
N ASP A 56 7.56 -8.36 -5.83
CA ASP A 56 7.53 -8.31 -4.37
C ASP A 56 7.45 -9.74 -3.78
N VAL A 57 8.58 -10.44 -3.88
CA VAL A 57 8.70 -11.87 -3.51
C VAL A 57 8.41 -12.18 -2.04
N ASP A 58 8.50 -11.16 -1.18
CA ASP A 58 8.19 -11.25 0.25
C ASP A 58 7.66 -9.92 0.79
N LEU A 59 7.15 -9.97 2.03
CA LEU A 59 6.53 -8.81 2.68
C LEU A 59 7.49 -7.64 2.87
N ASP A 60 8.77 -7.88 3.12
CA ASP A 60 9.76 -6.80 3.31
C ASP A 60 9.98 -6.06 1.99
N CYS A 61 10.11 -6.79 0.88
CA CYS A 61 10.15 -6.21 -0.47
C CYS A 61 8.91 -5.37 -0.78
N ALA A 62 7.72 -5.91 -0.55
CA ALA A 62 6.46 -5.19 -0.79
C ALA A 62 6.35 -3.91 0.05
N VAL A 63 6.65 -4.00 1.35
CA VAL A 63 6.60 -2.86 2.27
C VAL A 63 7.66 -1.82 1.90
N LYS A 64 8.85 -2.24 1.44
CA LYS A 64 9.88 -1.31 1.01
C LYS A 64 9.47 -0.53 -0.24
N ALA A 65 8.99 -1.22 -1.28
CA ALA A 65 8.50 -0.57 -2.50
C ALA A 65 7.34 0.40 -2.19
N ALA A 66 6.43 -0.04 -1.32
CA ALA A 66 5.33 0.77 -0.80
C ALA A 66 5.82 2.02 -0.05
N CYS A 67 6.83 1.90 0.82
CA CYS A 67 7.44 3.03 1.53
C CYS A 67 8.08 4.04 0.58
N GLU A 68 8.83 3.57 -0.43
CA GLU A 68 9.48 4.44 -1.42
C GLU A 68 8.45 5.24 -2.23
N TRP A 69 7.33 4.61 -2.58
CA TRP A 69 6.25 5.30 -3.28
C TRP A 69 5.49 6.27 -2.34
N ALA A 70 5.18 5.84 -1.11
CA ALA A 70 4.50 6.66 -0.11
C ALA A 70 5.27 7.93 0.22
N ASP A 71 6.60 7.84 0.39
CA ASP A 71 7.46 9.00 0.65
C ASP A 71 7.42 10.00 -0.52
N ARG A 72 7.48 9.50 -1.76
CA ARG A 72 7.42 10.33 -2.98
C ARG A 72 6.11 11.12 -3.10
N TYR A 73 4.99 10.54 -2.67
CA TYR A 73 3.66 11.10 -2.86
C TYR A 73 2.97 11.51 -1.55
N ASN A 74 3.74 11.64 -0.47
CA ASN A 74 3.29 12.06 0.87
C ASN A 74 2.09 11.26 1.40
N VAL A 75 2.06 9.95 1.16
CA VAL A 75 1.02 9.09 1.71
C VAL A 75 1.38 8.78 3.17
N PRO A 76 0.49 9.11 4.14
CA PRO A 76 0.85 9.07 5.55
C PRO A 76 0.85 7.65 6.14
N THR A 77 0.09 6.73 5.55
CA THR A 77 -0.17 5.41 6.12
C THR A 77 -0.15 4.33 5.05
N ILE A 78 0.46 3.20 5.39
CA ILE A 78 0.43 1.95 4.62
C ILE A 78 -0.33 0.93 5.45
N TRP A 79 -1.43 0.40 4.92
CA TRP A 79 -2.15 -0.69 5.56
C TRP A 79 -1.70 -2.01 4.94
N VAL A 80 -1.17 -2.89 5.77
CA VAL A 80 -0.68 -4.22 5.41
C VAL A 80 -1.70 -5.26 5.84
N PHE A 81 -2.30 -5.96 4.88
CA PHE A 81 -3.27 -7.03 5.11
C PHE A 81 -2.58 -8.37 4.83
N ALA A 82 -2.26 -9.11 5.88
CA ALA A 82 -1.56 -10.39 5.76
C ALA A 82 -2.02 -11.37 6.84
N SER A 83 -1.86 -12.66 6.56
CA SER A 83 -2.03 -13.70 7.58
C SER A 83 -0.85 -13.66 8.56
N LYS A 84 -1.11 -13.99 9.83
CA LYS A 84 -0.08 -14.07 10.88
C LYS A 84 0.88 -15.24 10.68
#